data_AF-A0A2H9T6C1-F1
#
_entry.id   AF-A0A2H9T6C1-F1
#
_cell.length_a   1.000
_cell.length_b   1.000
_cell.length_c   1.000
_cell.angle_alpha   90.00
_cell.angle_beta   90.00
_cell.angle_gamma   90.00
#
_symmetry.space_group_name_H-M   'P 1'
#
loop_
_entity.id
_entity.type
_entity.pdbx_description
1 polymer ?
#
loop_
_entity_poly.entity_id
_entity_poly.type
_entity_poly.pdbx_seq_one_letter_code
_entity_poly.pdbx_strand_id
1 'polypeptide(L)' 'MNAFNLIDQLSIISDPRQSWKVEHKLSDILLLTVCAVIAGAEGWEEIEGFGQERLRWLQQ' A
#
# COMPACT_ATOMS: atom_id res chain seq x y z
N MET A 1 -25.29 3.02 3.37
CA MET A 1 -24.53 1.88 2.83
C MET A 1 -23.08 2.16 3.14
N ASN A 2 -22.47 1.49 4.12
CA ASN A 2 -21.05 1.64 4.37
C ASN A 2 -20.33 1.03 3.16
N ALA A 3 -19.79 1.88 2.28
CA ALA A 3 -18.87 1.41 1.27
C ALA A 3 -17.67 0.81 2.02
N PHE A 4 -17.34 -0.45 1.73
CA PHE A 4 -16.14 -1.07 2.26
C PHE A 4 -14.93 -0.32 1.73
N ASN A 5 -14.29 0.49 2.57
CA ASN A 5 -13.06 1.18 2.24
C ASN A 5 -11.88 0.25 2.56
N LEU A 6 -11.12 -0.12 1.54
CA LEU A 6 -9.96 -1.01 1.67
C LEU A 6 -8.91 -0.44 2.62
N ILE A 7 -8.66 0.88 2.60
CA ILE A 7 -7.68 1.53 3.48
C ILE A 7 -8.08 1.37 4.96
N ASP A 8 -9.37 1.50 5.27
CA ASP A 8 -9.86 1.30 6.64
C ASP A 8 -9.62 -0.14 7.11
N GLN A 9 -9.81 -1.13 6.23
CA GLN A 9 -9.54 -2.53 6.54
C GLN A 9 -8.05 -2.83 6.69
N LEU A 10 -7.18 -2.19 5.91
CA LEU A 10 -5.73 -2.33 6.05
C LEU A 10 -5.20 -1.63 7.31
N SER A 11 -5.85 -0.56 7.74
CA SER A 11 -5.45 0.23 8.91
C SER A 11 -5.67 -0.48 10.25
N ILE A 12 -6.45 -1.57 10.30
CA ILE A 12 -6.64 -2.39 11.51
C ILE A 12 -5.41 -3.27 11.81
N ILE A 13 -4.52 -3.47 10.83
CA ILE A 13 -3.34 -4.31 10.98
C ILE A 13 -2.34 -3.57 11.87
N SER A 14 -2.01 -4.17 13.01
CA SER A 14 -1.01 -3.63 13.92
C SER A 14 0.33 -3.46 13.21
N ASP A 15 0.95 -2.30 13.34
CA ASP A 15 2.26 -2.01 12.77
C ASP A 15 3.38 -2.47 13.73
N PRO A 16 4.13 -3.55 13.42
CA PRO A 16 5.18 -4.05 14.30
C PRO A 16 6.49 -3.26 14.16
N ARG A 17 6.56 -2.29 13.23
CA ARG A 17 7.77 -1.52 12.96
C ARG A 17 8.07 -0.55 14.10
N GLN A 18 9.35 -0.25 14.30
CA GLN A 18 9.77 0.71 15.32
C GLN A 18 9.31 2.11 14.91
N SER A 19 8.50 2.76 15.74
CA SER A 19 7.83 4.04 15.40
C SER A 19 8.77 5.15 14.92
N TRP A 20 10.01 5.19 15.43
CA TRP A 20 11.04 6.16 15.03
C TRP A 20 11.79 5.79 13.73
N LYS A 21 11.47 4.67 13.10
CA LYS A 21 12.02 4.20 11.80
C LYS A 21 10.94 4.11 10.72
N VAL A 22 9.80 4.77 10.90
CA VAL A 22 8.66 4.72 9.98
C VAL A 22 8.55 6.04 9.23
N GLU A 23 8.76 6.00 7.91
CA GLU A 23 8.54 7.15 7.01
C GLU A 23 7.17 7.09 6.33
N HIS A 24 6.59 5.89 6.19
CA HIS A 24 5.33 5.65 5.49
C HIS A 24 4.37 4.79 6.32
N LYS A 25 3.07 5.07 6.24
CA LYS A 25 2.05 4.26 6.92
C LYS A 25 2.06 2.83 6.38
N LEU A 26 1.85 1.86 7.27
CA LEU A 26 1.79 0.46 6.87
C LEU A 26 0.64 0.22 5.87
N SER A 27 -0.51 0.86 6.09
CA SER A 27 -1.66 0.78 5.20
C SER A 27 -1.33 1.17 3.76
N ASP A 28 -0.53 2.22 3.57
CA ASP A 28 -0.18 2.73 2.23
C ASP A 28 0.76 1.76 1.51
N ILE A 29 1.71 1.18 2.25
CA ILE A 29 2.62 0.14 1.74
C ILE A 29 1.81 -1.11 1.35
N LEU A 30 0.90 -1.56 2.21
CA LEU A 30 0.07 -2.74 1.95
C LEU A 30 -0.87 -2.51 0.75
N LEU A 31 -1.46 -1.32 0.63
CA LEU A 31 -2.29 -0.96 -0.51
C LEU A 31 -1.49 -1.03 -1.82
N LEU A 32 -0.32 -0.39 -1.85
CA LEU A 32 0.58 -0.42 -3.00
C LEU A 32 0.96 -1.85 -3.38
N THR A 33 1.40 -2.66 -2.41
CA THR A 33 1.81 -4.05 -2.64
C THR A 33 0.66 -4.90 -3.17
N VAL A 34 -0.53 -4.81 -2.59
CA VAL A 34 -1.71 -5.57 -3.06
C VAL A 34 -2.07 -5.19 -4.49
N CYS A 35 -2.12 -3.88 -4.81
CA CYS A 35 -2.43 -3.42 -6.16
C CYS A 35 -1.39 -3.89 -7.17
N ALA A 36 -0.11 -3.76 -6.85
CA ALA A 36 0.98 -4.17 -7.73
C ALA A 36 1.01 -5.70 -7.95
N VAL A 37 0.85 -6.50 -6.89
CA VAL A 37 0.83 -7.98 -7.00
C VAL A 37 -0.36 -8.47 -7.82
N ILE A 38 -1.55 -7.88 -7.63
CA ILE A 38 -2.72 -8.18 -8.48
C ILE A 38 -2.47 -7.80 -9.95
N ALA A 39 -1.70 -6.73 -10.19
CA ALA A 39 -1.28 -6.30 -11.52
C ALA A 39 -0.14 -7.16 -12.12
N GLY A 40 0.34 -8.18 -11.39
CA GLY A 40 1.34 -9.14 -11.87
C GLY A 40 2.77 -8.86 -11.42
N ALA A 41 2.99 -7.95 -10.46
CA ALA A 41 4.32 -7.74 -9.90
C ALA A 41 4.78 -8.95 -9.05
N GLU A 42 5.95 -9.48 -9.36
CA GLU A 42 6.56 -10.64 -8.68
C GLU A 42 7.59 -10.23 -7.62
N GLY A 43 8.05 -8.97 -7.64
CA GLY A 43 9.11 -8.48 -6.76
C GLY A 43 9.01 -7.00 -6.40
N TRP A 44 9.87 -6.57 -5.47
CA TRP A 44 9.89 -5.21 -4.94
C TRP A 44 10.23 -4.14 -5.98
N GLU A 45 11.11 -4.47 -6.94
CA GLU A 45 11.46 -3.56 -8.04
C GLU A 45 10.25 -3.26 -8.93
N GLU A 46 9.45 -4.28 -9.25
CA GLU A 46 8.22 -4.11 -10.03
C GLU A 46 7.13 -3.39 -9.23
N ILE A 47 7.04 -3.62 -7.92
CA ILE A 47 6.13 -2.89 -7.03
C ILE A 47 6.51 -1.41 -6.97
N GLU A 48 7.81 -1.10 -6.86
CA GLU A 48 8.30 0.28 -6.93
C GLU A 48 7.95 0.92 -8.27
N GLY A 49 8.23 0.24 -9.38
CA GLY A 49 7.88 0.69 -10.73
C GLY A 49 6.39 0.99 -10.87
N PHE A 50 5.51 0.07 -10.44
CA PHE A 50 4.08 0.29 -10.42
C PHE A 50 3.68 1.53 -9.60
N GLY A 51 4.28 1.70 -8.42
CA GLY A 51 4.05 2.85 -7.53
C GLY A 51 4.40 4.17 -8.19
N GLN A 52 5.54 4.24 -8.89
CA GLN A 52 5.98 5.44 -9.59
C GLN A 52 5.08 5.75 -10.80
N GLU A 53 4.76 4.74 -11.62
CA GLU A 53 3.92 4.89 -12.82
C GLU A 53 2.47 5.28 -12.51
N ARG A 54 1.96 4.84 -11.34
CA ARG A 54 0.56 5.05 -10.92
C ARG A 54 0.42 5.99 -9.72
N LEU A 55 1.45 6.77 -9.40
CA LEU A 55 1.48 7.63 -8.20
C LEU A 55 0.25 8.54 -8.08
N ARG A 56 -0.15 9.21 -9.17
CA ARG A 56 -1.33 10.09 -9.18
C ARG A 56 -2.63 9.36 -8.89
N TRP A 57 -2.75 8.10 -9.30
CA TRP A 57 -3.93 7.28 -9.04
C TRP A 57 -3.94 6.78 -7.59
N LEU A 58 -2.77 6.42 -7.05
CA LEU A 58 -2.60 6.00 -5.66
C LEU A 58 -2.85 7.11 -4.63
N GLN A 59 -2.69 8.38 -5.04
CA GLN A 59 -2.86 9.56 -4.18
C GLN A 59 -4.24 10.24 -4.29
N GLN A 60 -5.22 9.61 -4.94
CA GLN A 60 -6.58 10.15 -5.07
C GLN A 60 -7.39 10.13 -3.77
#